data_AF-A0A9P0FPD1-F1
#
_entry.id   AF-A0A9P0FPD1-F1
#
_cell.length_a   1.000
_cell.length_b   1.000
_cell.length_c   1.000
_cell.angle_alpha   90.00
_cell.angle_beta   90.00
_cell.angle_gamma   90.00
#
_symmetry.space_group_name_H-M   'P 1'
#
loop_
_entity.id
_entity.type
_entity.pdbx_description
1 polymer ?
#
loop_
_entity_poly.entity_id
_entity_poly.type
_entity_poly.pdbx_seq_one_letter_code
_entity_poly.pdbx_strand_id
1 'polypeptide(L)'
;MPNDNEEQAVGNTISYISLDTAVRLLKEYNGETKSDKAHDFIDSCDMVFSSVNPDNHEILFNIIKTKLTGKARSLTKYKQFFDWVDLKDYLEDVFSEKRSISFWQLELNSCKQSRQEEHLLQIK
;
A
#
# COMPACT_ATOMS: atom_id res chain seq x y z
N MET A 1 -48.65 -24.30 -3.68
CA MET A 1 -47.66 -23.61 -4.55
C MET A 1 -48.42 -22.56 -5.34
N PRO A 2 -47.92 -21.34 -5.60
CA PRO A 2 -46.61 -20.68 -5.32
C PRO A 2 -46.73 -19.74 -4.08
N ASN A 3 -45.71 -19.32 -3.32
CA ASN A 3 -44.38 -18.72 -3.51
C ASN A 3 -44.38 -17.26 -3.99
N ASP A 4 -44.56 -16.33 -3.05
CA ASP A 4 -44.13 -14.93 -3.20
C ASP A 4 -43.06 -14.66 -2.15
N ASN A 5 -41.84 -14.57 -2.66
CA ASN A 5 -40.63 -14.20 -1.95
C ASN A 5 -40.83 -12.82 -1.30
N GLU A 6 -40.74 -12.74 0.03
CA GLU A 6 -40.39 -11.49 0.69
C GLU A 6 -38.93 -11.19 0.36
N GLU A 7 -38.79 -10.28 -0.61
CA GLU A 7 -37.56 -9.68 -1.07
C GLU A 7 -36.73 -9.18 0.12
N GLN A 8 -35.67 -9.92 0.43
CA GLN A 8 -34.65 -9.48 1.36
C GLN A 8 -33.97 -8.25 0.77
N ALA A 9 -34.44 -7.07 1.15
CA ALA A 9 -33.71 -5.83 0.99
C ALA A 9 -32.44 -5.92 1.83
N VAL A 10 -31.38 -6.47 1.23
CA VAL A 10 -30.01 -6.31 1.71
C VAL A 10 -29.65 -4.84 1.53
N GLY A 11 -30.11 -4.00 2.46
CA GLY A 11 -29.61 -2.66 2.62
C GLY A 11 -28.12 -2.80 2.85
N ASN A 12 -27.33 -2.44 1.84
CA ASN A 12 -25.87 -2.46 1.90
C ASN A 12 -25.46 -1.36 2.89
N THR A 13 -25.53 -1.66 4.19
CA THR A 13 -25.02 -0.79 5.25
C THR A 13 -23.52 -0.70 5.00
N ILE A 14 -23.07 0.41 4.44
CA ILE A 14 -21.65 0.72 4.35
C ILE A 14 -21.19 0.93 5.79
N SER A 15 -20.77 -0.16 6.42
CA SER A 15 -20.27 -0.18 7.79
C SER A 15 -18.88 0.44 7.77
N TYR A 16 -18.81 1.74 8.01
CA TYR A 16 -17.55 2.45 8.11
C TYR A 16 -16.79 2.03 9.37
N ILE A 17 -15.48 1.86 9.25
CA ILE A 17 -14.63 1.59 10.42
C ILE A 17 -14.44 2.87 11.25
N SER A 18 -14.39 2.72 12.56
CA SER A 18 -14.08 3.83 13.47
C SER A 18 -12.64 4.32 13.27
N LEU A 19 -12.41 5.62 13.49
CA LEU A 19 -11.10 6.26 13.35
C LEU A 19 -10.00 5.58 14.19
N ASP A 20 -10.34 5.10 15.39
CA ASP A 20 -9.41 4.34 16.25
C ASP A 20 -8.92 3.04 15.58
N THR A 21 -9.83 2.30 14.95
CA THR A 21 -9.49 1.07 14.23
C THR A 21 -8.66 1.36 12.99
N ALA A 22 -8.98 2.43 12.27
CA ALA A 22 -8.18 2.95 11.16
C ALA A 22 -6.74 3.29 11.58
N VAL A 23 -6.56 3.99 12.71
CA VAL A 23 -5.23 4.33 13.26
C VAL A 23 -4.42 3.08 13.61
N ARG A 24 -5.09 2.03 14.07
CA ARG A 24 -4.46 0.74 14.42
C ARG A 24 -4.05 -0.07 13.19
N LEU A 25 -4.80 0.05 12.09
CA LEU A 25 -4.49 -0.57 10.79
C LEU A 25 -3.30 0.11 10.11
N LEU A 26 -3.13 1.42 10.32
CA LEU A 26 -2.02 2.18 9.77
C LEU A 26 -0.68 1.78 10.41
N LYS A 27 0.18 1.17 9.60
CA LYS A 27 1.59 0.90 9.94
C LYS A 27 2.38 2.22 9.97
N GLU A 28 3.44 2.29 10.74
CA GLU A 28 4.34 3.44 10.74
C GLU A 28 5.41 3.30 9.65
N TYR A 29 5.74 4.40 8.97
CA TYR A 29 6.75 4.39 7.90
C TYR A 29 7.82 5.47 8.14
N ASN A 30 9.07 5.03 8.29
CA ASN A 30 10.22 5.89 8.59
C ASN A 30 11.00 6.38 7.35
N GLY A 31 10.73 5.82 6.17
CA GLY A 31 11.43 6.18 4.93
C GLY A 31 12.84 5.60 4.77
N GLU A 32 13.25 4.62 5.59
CA GLU A 32 14.58 4.01 5.50
C GLU A 32 14.63 2.67 4.75
N THR A 33 13.51 1.95 4.65
CA THR A 33 13.53 0.58 4.12
C THR A 33 12.92 0.49 2.72
N LYS A 34 13.50 -0.42 1.92
CA LYS A 34 13.05 -1.04 0.65
C LYS A 34 11.66 -0.63 0.15
N SER A 35 11.56 -0.41 -1.15
CA SER A 35 10.31 -0.08 -1.88
C SER A 35 9.10 -0.90 -1.43
N ASP A 36 9.27 -2.20 -1.14
CA ASP A 36 8.20 -3.09 -0.69
C ASP A 36 7.46 -2.59 0.55
N LYS A 37 8.16 -2.03 1.55
CA LYS A 37 7.52 -1.51 2.78
C LYS A 37 6.78 -0.19 2.56
N ALA A 38 7.19 0.58 1.55
CA ALA A 38 6.48 1.80 1.16
C ALA A 38 5.15 1.45 0.50
N HIS A 39 5.16 0.47 -0.42
CA HIS A 39 3.95 -0.05 -1.06
C HIS A 39 2.99 -0.66 -0.03
N ASP A 40 3.47 -1.49 0.90
CA ASP A 40 2.64 -2.05 1.99
C ASP A 40 1.94 -0.96 2.82
N PHE A 41 2.64 0.15 3.11
CA PHE A 41 2.08 1.28 3.84
C PHE A 41 1.00 1.99 3.02
N ILE A 42 1.27 2.24 1.73
CA ILE A 42 0.33 2.87 0.81
C ILE A 42 -0.94 2.04 0.66
N ASP A 43 -0.82 0.74 0.42
CA ASP A 43 -1.96 -0.19 0.34
C ASP A 43 -2.78 -0.21 1.64
N SER A 44 -2.10 -0.22 2.79
CA SER A 44 -2.79 -0.17 4.09
C SER A 44 -3.57 1.15 4.25
N CYS A 45 -3.00 2.27 3.82
CA CYS A 45 -3.68 3.57 3.85
C CYS A 45 -4.87 3.61 2.89
N ASP A 46 -4.72 3.06 1.68
CA ASP A 46 -5.78 2.99 0.65
C ASP A 46 -6.98 2.17 1.12
N MET A 47 -6.70 1.01 1.75
CA MET A 47 -7.71 0.17 2.38
C MET A 47 -8.46 0.90 3.49
N VAL A 48 -7.73 1.65 4.32
CA VAL A 48 -8.32 2.43 5.42
C VAL A 48 -9.15 3.59 4.87
N PHE A 49 -8.70 4.31 3.85
CA PHE A 49 -9.45 5.37 3.18
C PHE A 49 -10.76 4.86 2.58
N SER A 50 -10.72 3.68 1.95
CA SER A 50 -11.90 3.03 1.37
C SER A 50 -12.89 2.53 2.43
N SER A 51 -12.42 2.27 3.64
CA SER A 51 -13.23 1.72 4.74
C SER A 51 -13.76 2.77 5.72
N VAL A 52 -13.19 3.97 5.75
CA VAL A 52 -13.58 5.04 6.68
C VAL A 52 -14.61 5.98 6.04
N ASN A 53 -15.47 6.59 6.86
CA ASN A 53 -16.45 7.57 6.38
C ASN A 53 -15.74 8.77 5.70
N PRO A 54 -16.13 9.19 4.47
CA PRO A 54 -15.62 10.38 3.81
C PRO A 54 -15.58 11.65 4.67
N ASP A 55 -16.52 11.84 5.60
CA ASP A 55 -16.50 12.99 6.53
C ASP A 55 -15.22 13.04 7.40
N ASN A 56 -14.57 11.90 7.62
CA ASN A 56 -13.36 11.78 8.44
C ASN A 56 -12.06 11.72 7.61
N HIS A 57 -12.13 11.88 6.28
CA HIS A 57 -10.95 11.78 5.41
C HIS A 57 -9.90 12.83 5.73
N GLU A 58 -10.28 14.06 6.07
CA GLU A 58 -9.33 15.10 6.49
C GLU A 58 -8.59 14.74 7.79
N ILE A 59 -9.31 14.17 8.75
CA ILE A 59 -8.75 13.75 10.03
C ILE A 59 -7.81 12.55 9.81
N LEU A 60 -8.24 11.58 9.00
CA LEU A 60 -7.43 10.43 8.61
C LEU A 60 -6.14 10.86 7.91
N PHE A 61 -6.22 11.84 7.02
CA PHE A 61 -5.05 12.39 6.34
C PHE A 61 -4.05 13.02 7.31
N ASN A 62 -4.54 13.79 8.30
CA ASN A 62 -3.69 14.31 9.36
C ASN A 62 -3.05 13.20 10.19
N ILE A 63 -3.78 12.13 10.49
CA ILE A 63 -3.24 10.96 11.19
C ILE A 63 -2.14 10.29 10.37
N ILE A 64 -2.34 10.10 9.07
CA ILE A 64 -1.33 9.52 8.18
C ILE A 64 -0.07 10.37 8.17
N LYS A 65 -0.18 11.71 8.13
CA LYS A 65 0.97 12.62 8.28
C LYS A 65 1.72 12.42 9.60
N THR A 66 1.03 12.06 10.68
CA THR A 66 1.68 11.74 11.97
C THR A 66 2.32 10.36 12.03
N LYS A 67 1.83 9.40 11.23
CA LYS A 67 2.40 8.04 11.10
C LYS A 67 3.66 8.00 10.24
N LEU A 68 3.91 9.04 9.45
CA LEU A 68 5.16 9.25 8.75
C LEU A 68 6.23 9.73 9.74
N THR A 69 7.33 8.99 9.83
CA THR A 69 8.46 9.29 10.73
C THR A 69 9.76 9.43 9.94
N GLY A 70 10.84 9.86 10.61
CA GLY A 70 12.20 9.91 10.05
C GLY A 70 12.33 10.69 8.73
N LYS A 71 12.83 10.00 7.70
CA LYS A 71 13.11 10.56 6.37
C LYS A 71 11.83 10.91 5.63
N ALA A 72 10.80 10.07 5.72
CA ALA A 72 9.49 10.31 5.11
C ALA A 72 8.81 11.56 5.69
N ARG A 73 8.87 11.75 7.01
CA ARG A 73 8.37 12.97 7.67
C ARG A 73 9.11 14.22 7.21
N SER A 74 10.44 14.12 7.07
CA SER A 74 11.26 15.25 6.65
C SER A 74 10.90 15.68 5.24
N LEU A 75 10.77 14.73 4.30
CA LEU A 75 10.36 14.99 2.91
C LEU A 75 8.95 15.58 2.83
N THR A 76 8.02 15.01 3.59
CA THR A 76 6.62 15.48 3.63
C THR A 76 6.49 16.86 4.26
N LYS A 77 7.43 17.29 5.12
CA LYS A 77 7.42 18.63 5.74
C LYS A 77 7.74 19.75 4.75
N TYR A 78 8.54 19.47 3.72
CA TYR A 78 8.95 20.48 2.73
C TYR A 78 7.93 20.67 1.60
N LYS A 79 6.95 19.77 1.47
CA LYS A 79 5.93 19.81 0.43
C LYS A 79 4.53 19.80 1.08
N GLN A 80 3.68 20.75 0.71
CA GLN A 80 2.30 20.78 1.17
C GLN A 80 1.46 19.85 0.28
N PHE A 81 0.64 19.01 0.92
CA PHE A 81 -0.29 18.10 0.25
C PHE A 81 -1.69 18.38 0.79
N PHE A 82 -2.64 18.51 -0.13
CA PHE A 82 -4.05 18.78 0.16
C PHE A 82 -4.86 17.49 0.19
N ASP A 83 -4.49 16.52 -0.67
CA ASP A 83 -5.18 15.24 -0.78
C ASP A 83 -4.27 14.04 -0.49
N TRP A 84 -4.89 12.93 -0.09
CA TRP A 84 -4.19 11.65 0.06
C TRP A 84 -3.60 11.17 -1.27
N VAL A 85 -4.29 11.41 -2.38
CA VAL A 85 -3.84 11.00 -3.72
C VAL A 85 -2.50 11.66 -4.08
N ASP A 86 -2.35 12.95 -3.82
CA ASP A 86 -1.09 13.66 -4.06
C ASP A 86 0.05 13.16 -3.16
N LEU A 87 -0.28 12.83 -1.91
CA LEU A 87 0.69 12.27 -0.97
C LEU A 87 1.12 10.86 -1.40
N LYS A 88 0.18 10.04 -1.85
CA LYS A 88 0.42 8.69 -2.37
C LYS A 88 1.35 8.73 -3.57
N ASP A 89 1.03 9.54 -4.58
CA ASP A 89 1.85 9.68 -5.80
C ASP A 89 3.28 10.15 -5.45
N TYR A 90 3.41 11.08 -4.51
CA TYR A 90 4.72 11.51 -4.03
C TYR A 90 5.48 10.44 -3.25
N LEU A 91 4.80 9.68 -2.40
CA LEU A 91 5.42 8.55 -1.69
C LEU A 91 5.87 7.47 -2.69
N GLU A 92 5.09 7.22 -3.74
CA GLU A 92 5.49 6.32 -4.82
C GLU A 92 6.68 6.88 -5.60
N ASP A 93 6.71 8.15 -6.03
CA ASP A 93 7.86 8.66 -6.79
C ASP A 93 9.16 8.70 -5.96
N VAL A 94 9.06 8.98 -4.65
CA VAL A 94 10.23 9.11 -3.78
C VAL A 94 10.73 7.77 -3.24
N PHE A 95 9.83 6.84 -2.94
CA PHE A 95 10.17 5.55 -2.31
C PHE A 95 9.99 4.33 -3.20
N SER A 96 9.29 4.45 -4.34
CA SER A 96 9.39 3.45 -5.40
C SER A 96 10.80 3.58 -5.98
N GLU A 97 11.64 2.63 -5.61
CA GLU A 97 12.94 2.44 -6.18
C GLU A 97 12.72 2.24 -7.69
N LYS A 98 12.95 3.28 -8.51
CA LYS A 98 12.99 3.17 -9.97
C LYS A 98 14.16 2.23 -10.28
N ARG A 99 13.92 0.92 -10.20
CA ARG A 99 14.85 -0.09 -10.66
C ARG A 99 15.04 0.16 -12.14
N SER A 100 16.12 0.87 -12.45
CA SER A 100 16.51 1.17 -13.82
C SER A 100 16.57 -0.13 -14.60
N ILE A 101 16.24 -0.11 -15.89
CA ILE A 101 16.45 -1.26 -16.79
C ILE A 101 17.86 -1.85 -16.60
N SER A 102 18.85 -1.00 -16.35
CA SER A 102 20.24 -1.41 -16.09
C SER A 102 20.40 -2.24 -14.81
N PHE A 103 19.62 -1.96 -13.75
CA PHE A 103 19.59 -2.76 -12.53
C PHE A 103 19.04 -4.16 -12.82
N TRP A 104 17.95 -4.24 -13.58
CA TRP A 104 17.37 -5.53 -14.00
C TRP A 104 18.30 -6.31 -14.94
N GLN A 105 18.98 -5.64 -15.85
CA GLN A 105 19.98 -6.26 -16.72
C GLN A 105 21.14 -6.86 -15.91
N LEU A 106 21.61 -6.15 -14.88
CA LEU A 106 22.67 -6.63 -14.01
C LEU A 106 22.23 -7.85 -13.20
N GLU A 107 21.03 -7.79 -12.61
CA GLU A 107 20.44 -8.90 -11.85
C GLU A 107 20.23 -10.13 -12.74
N LEU A 108 19.65 -9.97 -13.94
CA LEU A 108 19.47 -11.04 -14.93
C LEU A 108 20.80 -11.63 -15.40
N ASN A 109 21.84 -10.81 -15.57
CA ASN A 109 23.17 -11.31 -15.92
C ASN A 109 23.85 -12.04 -14.76
N SER A 110 23.52 -11.67 -13.51
CA SER A 110 24.00 -12.33 -12.30
C SER A 110 23.33 -13.69 -12.06
N CYS A 111 22.08 -13.87 -12.53
CA CYS A 111 21.38 -15.16 -12.62
C CYS A 111 21.91 -16.04 -13.77
N LYS A 112 23.23 -16.09 -13.97
CA LYS A 112 23.83 -17.14 -14.81
C LYS A 112 23.70 -18.46 -14.06
N GLN A 113 22.71 -19.24 -14.47
CA GLN A 113 22.47 -20.63 -14.14
C GLN A 113 23.80 -21.35 -13.89
N SER A 114 24.07 -21.73 -12.63
CA SER A 114 25.24 -22.55 -12.32
C SER A 114 25.07 -23.90 -13.02
N ARG A 115 26.15 -24.43 -13.60
CA ARG A 115 26.23 -25.71 -14.34
C ARG A 115 25.83 -26.95 -13.51
N GLN A 116 25.32 -26.76 -12.29
CA GLN A 116 24.93 -27.83 -11.36
C GLN A 116 23.40 -28.03 -11.24
N GLU A 117 22.57 -27.28 -11.97
CA GLU A 117 21.12 -27.56 -12.08
C GLU A 117 20.75 -28.48 -13.27
N GLU A 118 21.72 -29.18 -13.88
CA GLU A 118 21.50 -30.16 -14.95
C GLU A 118 21.55 -31.62 -14.43
N HIS A 119 20.89 -31.94 -13.31
CA HIS A 119 20.85 -33.35 -12.86
C HIS A 119 19.55 -33.76 -12.16
N LEU A 120 18.36 -33.28 -12.57
CA LEU A 120 17.09 -33.82 -12.05
C LEU A 120 15.95 -33.96 -13.08
N LEU A 121 16.24 -33.99 -14.39
CA LEU A 121 15.18 -34.22 -15.40
C LEU A 121 15.51 -35.29 -16.45
N GLN A 122 16.14 -36.40 -16.05
CA GLN A 122 16.07 -37.64 -16.83
C GLN A 122 15.83 -38.85 -15.92
N ILE A 123 14.60 -38.99 -15.44
CA ILE A 123 14.03 -40.31 -15.11
C ILE A 123 13.24 -40.76 -16.35
N LYS A 124 13.79 -41.72 -17.08
CA LYS A 124 13.02 -42.81 -17.70
C LYS A 124 13.91 -43.99 -18.02
#